data_AF-A0A2E3DMD9-F1
#
_entry.id   AF-A0A2E3DMD9-F1
#
_cell.length_a   1.000
_cell.length_b   1.000
_cell.length_c   1.000
_cell.angle_alpha   90.00
_cell.angle_beta   90.00
_cell.angle_gamma   90.00
#
_symmetry.space_group_name_H-M   'P 1'
#
loop_
_entity.id
_entity.type
_entity.pdbx_description
1 polymer ?
#
loop_
_entity_poly.entity_id
_entity_poly.type
_entity_poly.pdbx_seq_one_letter_code
_entity_poly.pdbx_strand_id
1 'polypeptide(L)'
;MINRRLNLIALIFVCMISVMDSSGAAEWIRCEGVYPHHLQGVCQDADGNLYWSFTTTLVKTDFQGKVLKKIKVASHHGDLCYVDGRLFVAVNYGQFNNPAGNANNEIVVYQAGTLQEQARYKIPQVKYGAGGIAYHAGKFIVVGGLPNGVEENYLYEYNESFIFQKRHVLDSGWTRLGIQAAAFADGVWWFGCYGNILLKASPDFEMLGRYRFDCGYGIEQARGGGLLTAGGKSVADVGSSGWITKRLTHQMISQQIKKPITRIGFGSCIKQQNPAPLFTNILDYQPELFLFMGDNIYGDSDDMAVLKAKYQVLGEKPRFQKLIEKSVVLATWDDHDYGMNDGGAGFVQRVASQQVFADFWKDVPDSPRRERAGVYDAHVFGPAGKRVQIILLDTRFFRSDLKTGPRRVGGPYYPDKNPQLTMLGEAQWQWLEKQLRQPAEVRIVVSSIQLVPPAAGQETWGNLPLERQRFLDLLTQSQASGLFVVSGDRHWSDFSRITQDLSYPLYDFTSSSINQLHSRGTPTDNSHRLLDRTFHKENFGTIDIDWSQEDPEIQVGIVDLQGKMQLSHSFKLSELQVSRK
;
A
#
# COMPACT_ATOMS: atom_id res chain seq x y z
N MET A 1 26.51 36.12 65.53
CA MET A 1 27.12 36.78 64.36
C MET A 1 27.34 35.79 63.23
N ILE A 2 26.44 35.85 62.24
CA ILE A 2 26.77 35.88 60.80
C ILE A 2 27.27 34.60 60.11
N ASN A 3 26.39 34.08 59.23
CA ASN A 3 26.63 33.47 57.90
C ASN A 3 27.43 32.14 57.83
N ARG A 4 27.09 31.14 57.00
CA ARG A 4 26.41 31.15 55.69
C ARG A 4 25.92 29.73 55.37
N ARG A 5 24.72 29.66 54.77
CA ARG A 5 24.11 28.48 54.15
C ARG A 5 24.95 28.02 52.94
N LEU A 6 25.25 26.72 52.83
CA LEU A 6 25.55 26.09 51.54
C LEU A 6 24.21 25.62 50.94
N ASN A 7 23.78 26.30 49.88
CA ASN A 7 22.69 25.86 49.03
C ASN A 7 23.22 24.95 47.93
N LEU A 8 22.51 23.84 47.78
CA LEU A 8 22.53 22.86 46.70
C LEU A 8 22.32 23.55 45.34
N ILE A 9 23.30 23.45 44.43
CA ILE A 9 23.09 23.75 43.00
C ILE A 9 22.94 22.41 42.29
N ALA A 10 21.70 22.05 42.01
CA ALA A 10 21.37 21.00 41.04
C ALA A 10 21.60 21.58 39.64
N LEU A 11 22.63 21.08 38.96
CA LEU A 11 22.90 21.40 37.56
C LEU A 11 21.88 20.64 36.69
N ILE A 12 20.83 21.32 36.25
CA ILE A 12 19.87 20.78 35.27
C ILE A 12 20.57 20.84 33.91
N PHE A 13 21.04 19.69 33.44
CA PHE A 13 21.54 19.52 32.08
C PHE A 13 20.32 19.44 31.14
N VAL A 14 19.88 20.58 30.61
CA VAL A 14 18.94 20.61 29.48
C VAL A 14 19.73 20.22 28.24
N CYS A 15 19.69 18.94 27.90
CA CYS A 15 20.21 18.46 26.63
C CYS A 15 19.25 18.91 25.53
N MET A 16 19.59 20.01 24.84
CA MET A 16 18.98 20.33 23.54
C MET A 16 19.45 19.29 22.54
N ILE A 17 18.65 18.25 22.33
CA ILE A 17 18.78 17.39 21.16
C ILE A 17 18.03 18.10 20.03
N SER A 18 18.76 18.85 19.19
CA SER A 18 18.26 19.15 17.86
C SER A 18 18.35 17.89 17.02
N VAL A 19 17.26 17.13 16.96
CA VAL A 19 17.11 16.11 15.91
C VAL A 19 16.83 16.89 14.63
N MET A 20 17.87 17.08 13.81
CA MET A 20 17.66 17.32 12.39
C MET A 20 17.10 16.02 11.81
N ASP A 21 15.78 15.93 11.85
CA ASP A 21 15.00 14.86 11.28
C ASP A 21 14.98 15.08 9.76
N SER A 22 15.82 14.33 9.05
CA SER A 22 15.77 14.19 7.60
C SER A 22 15.40 12.75 7.29
N SER A 23 14.20 12.36 7.72
CA SER A 23 13.60 11.09 7.38
C SER A 23 12.67 11.26 6.18
N GLY A 24 12.76 10.31 5.24
CA GLY A 24 11.68 10.00 4.30
C GLY A 24 10.47 9.37 5.01
N ALA A 25 10.16 9.80 6.24
CA ALA A 25 8.84 9.63 6.82
C ALA A 25 7.90 10.49 5.98
N ALA A 26 6.75 9.94 5.57
CA ALA A 26 5.76 10.65 4.76
C ALA A 26 5.63 12.10 5.24
N GLU A 27 5.94 13.08 4.38
CA GLU A 27 5.92 14.51 4.72
C GLU A 27 4.57 14.83 5.35
N TRP A 28 4.55 14.87 6.68
CA TRP A 28 3.37 15.04 7.48
C TRP A 28 3.40 16.46 7.99
N ILE A 29 2.58 17.32 7.38
CA ILE A 29 2.54 18.73 7.70
C ILE A 29 1.27 18.98 8.48
N ARG A 30 1.42 19.54 9.68
CA ARG A 30 0.31 19.86 10.57
C ARG A 30 -0.01 21.35 10.45
N CYS A 31 -1.28 21.69 10.26
CA CYS A 31 -1.72 23.07 10.38
C CYS A 31 -1.53 23.53 11.83
N GLU A 32 -0.77 24.60 12.05
CA GLU A 32 -0.61 25.22 13.36
C GLU A 32 -1.98 25.76 13.84
N GLY A 33 -2.29 25.47 15.11
CA GLY A 33 -3.51 25.92 15.78
C GLY A 33 -4.62 24.87 15.90
N VAL A 34 -5.69 25.27 16.57
CA VAL A 34 -6.95 24.53 16.72
C VAL A 34 -8.09 25.48 16.38
N TYR A 35 -9.04 25.02 15.59
CA TYR A 35 -10.08 25.84 14.98
C TYR A 35 -11.48 25.31 15.28
N PRO A 36 -12.50 26.17 15.39
CA PRO A 36 -13.86 25.70 15.58
C PRO A 36 -14.34 24.87 14.38
N HIS A 37 -15.04 23.77 14.68
CA HIS A 37 -15.56 22.81 13.71
C HIS A 37 -14.47 22.12 12.87
N HIS A 38 -14.85 21.15 12.05
CA HIS A 38 -13.90 20.26 11.38
C HIS A 38 -13.25 20.88 10.14
N LEU A 39 -12.09 20.35 9.76
CA LEU A 39 -11.46 20.59 8.46
C LEU A 39 -12.36 20.03 7.35
N GLN A 40 -12.36 20.70 6.20
CA GLN A 40 -13.26 20.44 5.07
C GLN A 40 -12.50 20.28 3.76
N GLY A 41 -11.35 20.95 3.65
CA GLY A 41 -10.49 20.83 2.47
C GLY A 41 -9.14 21.46 2.66
N VAL A 42 -8.24 21.12 1.73
CA VAL A 42 -6.90 21.66 1.65
C VAL A 42 -6.53 21.91 0.19
N CYS A 43 -5.81 22.99 -0.08
CA CYS A 43 -5.15 23.18 -1.37
C CYS A 43 -3.77 23.83 -1.17
N GLN A 44 -2.98 23.88 -2.24
CA GLN A 44 -1.66 24.51 -2.23
C GLN A 44 -1.50 25.52 -3.37
N ASP A 45 -0.67 26.54 -3.17
CA ASP A 45 -0.26 27.44 -4.26
C ASP A 45 1.06 27.03 -4.93
N ALA A 46 1.45 27.82 -5.93
CA ALA A 46 2.69 27.63 -6.68
C ALA A 46 3.97 27.87 -5.87
N ASP A 47 3.90 28.52 -4.71
CA ASP A 47 5.06 28.73 -3.81
C ASP A 47 5.15 27.64 -2.74
N GLY A 48 4.03 27.00 -2.41
CA GLY A 48 3.94 25.83 -1.52
C GLY A 48 3.25 26.17 -0.21
N ASN A 49 2.68 27.37 -0.13
CA ASN A 49 1.81 27.71 0.98
C ASN A 49 0.56 26.83 0.90
N LEU A 50 0.08 26.44 2.07
CA LEU A 50 -1.08 25.60 2.21
C LEU A 50 -2.27 26.43 2.68
N TYR A 51 -3.44 26.07 2.19
CA TYR A 51 -4.70 26.70 2.54
C TYR A 51 -5.62 25.65 3.13
N TRP A 52 -6.16 25.94 4.30
CA TRP A 52 -6.95 25.01 5.10
C TRP A 52 -8.33 25.59 5.31
N SER A 53 -9.33 24.92 4.76
CA SER A 53 -10.73 25.30 4.92
C SER A 53 -11.32 24.54 6.08
N PHE A 54 -11.48 25.19 7.22
CA PHE A 54 -12.33 24.70 8.30
C PHE A 54 -13.72 25.30 8.13
N THR A 55 -14.76 24.62 8.63
CA THR A 55 -16.17 25.01 8.45
C THR A 55 -16.45 26.50 8.70
N THR A 56 -15.71 27.13 9.61
CA THR A 56 -15.88 28.55 10.00
C THR A 56 -14.59 29.37 9.97
N THR A 57 -13.46 28.79 9.54
CA THR A 57 -12.16 29.49 9.50
C THR A 57 -11.38 29.11 8.24
N LEU A 58 -10.89 30.11 7.51
CA LEU A 58 -9.94 29.90 6.42
C LEU A 58 -8.54 30.27 6.92
N VAL A 59 -7.59 29.36 6.74
CA VAL A 59 -6.20 29.50 7.25
C VAL A 59 -5.22 29.37 6.09
N LYS A 60 -4.23 30.26 6.05
CA LYS A 60 -3.04 30.16 5.20
C LYS A 60 -1.84 29.83 6.08
N THR A 61 -1.07 28.83 5.69
CA THR A 61 0.22 28.50 6.31
C THR A 61 1.35 28.51 5.29
N ASP A 62 2.60 28.54 5.76
CA ASP A 62 3.73 28.15 4.94
C ASP A 62 3.72 26.62 4.69
N PHE A 63 4.75 26.13 3.98
CA PHE A 63 4.90 24.72 3.65
C PHE A 63 5.26 23.84 4.86
N GLN A 64 5.59 24.42 6.01
CA GLN A 64 5.77 23.72 7.28
C GLN A 64 4.49 23.70 8.13
N GLY A 65 3.42 24.33 7.65
CA GLY A 65 2.15 24.39 8.38
C GLY A 65 2.08 25.51 9.42
N LYS A 66 3.05 26.43 9.45
CA LYS A 66 3.03 27.60 10.35
C LYS A 66 2.07 28.65 9.81
N VAL A 67 1.18 29.17 10.66
CA VAL A 67 0.15 30.15 10.26
C VAL A 67 0.80 31.45 9.80
N LEU A 68 0.45 31.83 8.58
CA LEU A 68 0.76 33.15 8.01
C LEU A 68 -0.44 34.09 8.13
N LYS A 69 -1.65 33.57 7.91
CA LYS A 69 -2.88 34.35 7.99
C LYS A 69 -4.08 33.46 8.32
N LYS A 70 -5.09 34.02 8.97
CA LYS A 70 -6.39 33.37 9.15
C LYS A 70 -7.52 34.39 9.20
N ILE A 71 -8.70 33.98 8.78
CA ILE A 71 -9.92 34.78 8.87
C ILE A 71 -11.10 33.92 9.34
N LYS A 72 -12.04 34.54 10.04
CA LYS A 72 -13.35 33.93 10.28
C LYS A 72 -14.16 34.03 9.00
N VAL A 73 -14.84 32.96 8.64
CA VAL A 73 -15.72 32.89 7.46
C VAL A 73 -17.13 32.49 7.86
N ALA A 74 -18.08 32.68 6.96
CA ALA A 74 -19.44 32.19 7.15
C ALA A 74 -19.44 30.66 7.27
N SER A 75 -20.31 30.12 8.14
CA SER A 75 -20.38 28.67 8.39
C SER A 75 -20.64 27.88 7.10
N HIS A 76 -20.14 26.65 7.06
CA HIS A 76 -20.24 25.67 5.95
C HIS A 76 -19.31 25.91 4.76
N HIS A 77 -18.12 26.45 5.00
CA HIS A 77 -17.04 26.31 4.02
C HIS A 77 -16.72 24.83 3.82
N GLY A 78 -16.73 24.39 2.57
CA GLY A 78 -16.33 23.05 2.13
C GLY A 78 -14.88 23.03 1.64
N ASP A 79 -14.60 22.11 0.74
CA ASP A 79 -13.30 22.01 0.06
C ASP A 79 -13.04 23.19 -0.89
N LEU A 80 -11.76 23.39 -1.22
CA LEU A 80 -11.26 24.56 -1.93
C LEU A 80 -10.16 24.20 -2.93
N CYS A 81 -10.01 25.02 -3.97
CA CYS A 81 -8.88 24.92 -4.88
C CYS A 81 -8.23 26.29 -5.14
N TYR A 82 -6.97 26.26 -5.56
CA TYR A 82 -6.19 27.45 -5.93
C TYR A 82 -6.09 27.61 -7.44
N VAL A 83 -6.39 28.80 -7.96
CA VAL A 83 -6.18 29.17 -9.37
C VAL A 83 -5.72 30.61 -9.47
N ASP A 84 -4.54 30.84 -10.04
CA ASP A 84 -3.98 32.16 -10.37
C ASP A 84 -4.12 33.20 -9.25
N GLY A 85 -3.56 32.90 -8.08
CA GLY A 85 -3.56 33.81 -6.93
C GLY A 85 -4.90 33.94 -6.21
N ARG A 86 -5.91 33.13 -6.56
CA ARG A 86 -7.24 33.11 -5.95
C ARG A 86 -7.56 31.74 -5.38
N LEU A 87 -8.35 31.74 -4.32
CA LEU A 87 -8.94 30.54 -3.72
C LEU A 87 -10.42 30.51 -4.07
N PHE A 88 -10.91 29.36 -4.51
CA PHE A 88 -12.31 29.11 -4.79
C PHE A 88 -12.80 28.07 -3.81
N VAL A 89 -13.78 28.45 -2.97
CA VAL A 89 -14.30 27.57 -1.93
C VAL A 89 -15.74 27.20 -2.27
N ALA A 90 -16.05 25.89 -2.25
CA ALA A 90 -17.42 25.40 -2.31
C ALA A 90 -18.12 25.66 -0.96
N VAL A 91 -19.27 26.34 -0.96
CA VAL A 91 -19.99 26.69 0.27
C VAL A 91 -21.46 26.33 0.13
N ASN A 92 -22.04 25.72 1.17
CA ASN A 92 -23.48 25.46 1.25
C ASN A 92 -24.10 26.08 2.49
N TYR A 93 -24.96 27.09 2.31
CA TYR A 93 -25.72 27.75 3.38
C TYR A 93 -27.07 27.08 3.67
N GLY A 94 -27.46 26.07 2.88
CA GLY A 94 -28.72 25.35 3.01
C GLY A 94 -28.56 24.01 3.73
N GLN A 95 -29.54 23.11 3.54
CA GLN A 95 -29.50 21.78 4.13
C GLN A 95 -28.67 20.84 3.26
N PHE A 96 -27.45 20.54 3.71
CA PHE A 96 -26.57 19.58 3.05
C PHE A 96 -27.20 18.18 3.04
N ASN A 97 -27.07 17.49 1.91
CA ASN A 97 -27.57 16.13 1.70
C ASN A 97 -29.10 15.95 1.86
N ASN A 98 -29.88 17.03 1.74
CA ASN A 98 -31.33 16.94 1.83
C ASN A 98 -31.94 16.29 0.56
N PRO A 99 -32.75 15.22 0.65
CA PRO A 99 -33.33 14.54 -0.52
C PRO A 99 -34.21 15.43 -1.42
N ALA A 100 -34.86 16.45 -0.87
CA ALA A 100 -35.65 17.42 -1.61
C ALA A 100 -34.79 18.47 -2.36
N GLY A 101 -33.48 18.51 -2.12
CA GLY A 101 -32.57 19.45 -2.75
C GLY A 101 -32.63 20.87 -2.15
N ASN A 102 -32.96 20.98 -0.86
CA ASN A 102 -33.03 22.25 -0.12
C ASN A 102 -31.65 22.85 0.22
N ALA A 103 -30.69 22.74 -0.70
CA ALA A 103 -29.35 23.31 -0.57
C ALA A 103 -29.32 24.78 -1.03
N ASN A 104 -28.32 25.53 -0.57
CA ASN A 104 -28.09 26.91 -1.00
C ASN A 104 -26.59 27.09 -1.26
N ASN A 105 -26.19 26.91 -2.51
CA ASN A 105 -24.79 26.71 -2.87
C ASN A 105 -24.20 27.96 -3.52
N GLU A 106 -23.00 28.32 -3.06
CA GLU A 106 -22.18 29.38 -3.61
C GLU A 106 -20.73 28.93 -3.78
N ILE A 107 -20.03 29.55 -4.72
CA ILE A 107 -18.57 29.59 -4.73
C ILE A 107 -18.13 30.95 -4.21
N VAL A 108 -17.35 30.95 -3.13
CA VAL A 108 -16.78 32.17 -2.55
C VAL A 108 -15.31 32.26 -2.96
N VAL A 109 -14.92 33.42 -3.49
CA VAL A 109 -13.57 33.64 -4.01
C VAL A 109 -12.79 34.56 -3.09
N TYR A 110 -11.59 34.13 -2.72
CA TYR A 110 -10.67 34.89 -1.88
C TYR A 110 -9.37 35.19 -2.63
N GLN A 111 -8.78 36.37 -2.41
CA GLN A 111 -7.41 36.64 -2.84
C GLN A 111 -6.45 35.83 -1.96
N ALA A 112 -5.68 34.91 -2.53
CA ALA A 112 -4.89 33.94 -1.75
C ALA A 112 -3.83 34.59 -0.84
N GLY A 113 -3.23 35.70 -1.27
CA GLY A 113 -2.23 36.44 -0.48
C GLY A 113 -2.81 37.09 0.79
N THR A 114 -4.05 37.58 0.72
CA THR A 114 -4.65 38.40 1.78
C THR A 114 -5.83 37.72 2.48
N LEU A 115 -6.35 36.63 1.92
CA LEU A 115 -7.63 36.02 2.27
C LEU A 115 -8.82 37.00 2.21
N GLN A 116 -8.71 38.11 1.48
CA GLN A 116 -9.83 39.04 1.30
C GLN A 116 -10.82 38.48 0.28
N GLU A 117 -12.09 38.39 0.67
CA GLU A 117 -13.17 38.00 -0.25
C GLU A 117 -13.27 38.97 -1.43
N GLN A 118 -13.38 38.42 -2.64
CA GLN A 118 -13.41 39.16 -3.91
C GLN A 118 -14.76 39.02 -4.63
N ALA A 119 -15.36 37.83 -4.58
CA ALA A 119 -16.57 37.53 -5.34
C ALA A 119 -17.35 36.35 -4.74
N ARG A 120 -18.62 36.26 -5.14
CA ARG A 120 -19.54 35.15 -4.85
C ARG A 120 -20.30 34.77 -6.11
N TYR A 121 -20.44 33.47 -6.36
CA TYR A 121 -21.19 32.93 -7.49
C TYR A 121 -22.22 31.93 -7.00
N LYS A 122 -23.49 32.12 -7.35
CA LYS A 122 -24.53 31.13 -7.05
C LYS A 122 -24.43 29.94 -8.02
N ILE A 123 -24.52 28.73 -7.48
CA ILE A 123 -24.41 27.48 -8.24
C ILE A 123 -25.62 26.57 -7.98
N PRO A 124 -26.84 26.99 -8.39
CA PRO A 124 -28.09 26.30 -8.05
C PRO A 124 -28.23 24.91 -8.69
N GLN A 125 -27.41 24.57 -9.69
CA GLN A 125 -27.44 23.26 -10.34
C GLN A 125 -26.93 22.16 -9.40
N VAL A 126 -26.04 22.48 -8.46
CA VAL A 126 -25.61 21.53 -7.43
C VAL A 126 -26.79 21.27 -6.49
N LYS A 127 -27.43 20.11 -6.64
CA LYS A 127 -28.74 19.86 -6.02
C LYS A 127 -28.68 19.60 -4.51
N TYR A 128 -27.68 18.87 -4.03
CA TYR A 128 -27.68 18.26 -2.69
C TYR A 128 -26.67 18.89 -1.73
N GLY A 129 -26.15 20.08 -2.05
CA GLY A 129 -25.14 20.77 -1.26
C GLY A 129 -23.76 20.63 -1.87
N ALA A 130 -23.09 21.75 -2.11
CA ALA A 130 -21.71 21.76 -2.58
C ALA A 130 -20.77 21.37 -1.44
N GLY A 131 -19.98 20.32 -1.67
CA GLY A 131 -19.01 19.77 -0.72
C GLY A 131 -17.58 20.14 -1.13
N GLY A 132 -17.26 20.03 -2.42
CA GLY A 132 -15.91 20.32 -2.90
C GLY A 132 -15.81 20.82 -4.33
N ILE A 133 -14.61 21.25 -4.69
CA ILE A 133 -14.33 21.92 -5.95
C ILE A 133 -12.90 21.66 -6.39
N ALA A 134 -12.72 21.42 -7.69
CA ALA A 134 -11.41 21.30 -8.31
C ALA A 134 -11.36 22.06 -9.64
N TYR A 135 -10.16 22.47 -10.03
CA TYR A 135 -9.91 23.13 -11.30
C TYR A 135 -8.94 22.32 -12.15
N HIS A 136 -9.26 22.13 -13.41
CA HIS A 136 -8.36 21.51 -14.38
C HIS A 136 -8.72 21.95 -15.79
N ALA A 137 -7.72 22.29 -16.61
CA ALA A 137 -7.88 22.58 -18.04
C ALA A 137 -9.01 23.58 -18.38
N GLY A 138 -9.08 24.71 -17.67
CA GLY A 138 -10.06 25.78 -17.96
C GLY A 138 -11.46 25.55 -17.40
N LYS A 139 -11.69 24.46 -16.65
CA LYS A 139 -12.99 24.13 -16.07
C LYS A 139 -12.92 23.89 -14.57
N PHE A 140 -13.96 24.30 -13.87
CA PHE A 140 -14.23 23.94 -12.50
C PHE A 140 -15.18 22.75 -12.45
N ILE A 141 -14.88 21.78 -11.59
CA ILE A 141 -15.75 20.67 -11.26
C ILE A 141 -16.18 20.85 -9.80
N VAL A 142 -17.48 21.03 -9.59
CA VAL A 142 -18.09 21.10 -8.26
C VAL A 142 -18.80 19.80 -7.96
N VAL A 143 -18.60 19.29 -6.75
CA VAL A 143 -19.12 18.00 -6.25
C VAL A 143 -19.81 18.20 -4.91
N GLY A 144 -20.53 17.20 -4.40
CA GLY A 144 -21.23 17.37 -3.14
C GLY A 144 -22.12 16.21 -2.71
N GLY A 145 -23.19 16.56 -1.99
CA GLY A 145 -24.07 15.64 -1.29
C GLY A 145 -24.66 14.54 -2.17
N LEU A 146 -24.87 13.37 -1.56
CA LEU A 146 -25.59 12.24 -2.12
C LEU A 146 -26.57 11.64 -1.08
N PRO A 147 -27.87 11.99 -1.14
CA PRO A 147 -28.88 11.48 -0.20
C PRO A 147 -29.11 9.98 -0.38
N ASN A 148 -29.66 9.34 0.65
CA ASN A 148 -30.04 7.93 0.58
C ASN A 148 -31.04 7.70 -0.58
N GLY A 149 -30.86 6.60 -1.31
CA GLY A 149 -31.69 6.24 -2.46
C GLY A 149 -31.27 6.86 -3.79
N VAL A 150 -30.11 7.53 -3.85
CA VAL A 150 -29.46 7.95 -5.10
C VAL A 150 -28.18 7.13 -5.29
N GLU A 151 -28.05 6.44 -6.41
CA GLU A 151 -26.98 5.44 -6.58
C GLU A 151 -25.71 5.98 -7.25
N GLU A 152 -25.69 7.22 -7.73
CA GLU A 152 -24.57 7.76 -8.51
C GLU A 152 -24.22 9.17 -8.07
N ASN A 153 -22.92 9.50 -8.08
CA ASN A 153 -22.46 10.84 -7.79
C ASN A 153 -22.55 11.75 -9.03
N TYR A 154 -22.83 13.04 -8.80
CA TYR A 154 -22.92 14.04 -9.87
C TYR A 154 -21.76 15.02 -9.80
N LEU A 155 -21.16 15.31 -10.96
CA LEU A 155 -20.08 16.27 -11.11
C LEU A 155 -20.60 17.44 -11.96
N TYR A 156 -20.52 18.66 -11.44
CA TYR A 156 -21.08 19.85 -12.09
C TYR A 156 -19.95 20.68 -12.68
N GLU A 157 -19.92 20.78 -14.00
CA GLU A 157 -18.90 21.51 -14.74
C GLU A 157 -19.30 22.97 -14.96
N TYR A 158 -18.36 23.87 -14.66
CA TYR A 158 -18.49 25.30 -14.84
C TYR A 158 -17.26 25.84 -15.57
N ASN A 159 -17.44 26.89 -16.36
CA ASN A 159 -16.31 27.65 -16.91
C ASN A 159 -15.72 28.62 -15.85
N GLU A 160 -14.68 29.36 -16.21
CA GLU A 160 -14.00 30.28 -15.27
C GLU A 160 -14.86 31.44 -14.75
N SER A 161 -15.99 31.72 -15.41
CA SER A 161 -16.99 32.71 -14.97
C SER A 161 -18.13 32.09 -14.16
N PHE A 162 -17.98 30.82 -13.74
CA PHE A 162 -19.02 30.03 -13.07
C PHE A 162 -20.35 29.94 -13.84
N ILE A 163 -20.28 29.93 -15.17
CA ILE A 163 -21.42 29.59 -16.03
C ILE A 163 -21.45 28.07 -16.16
N PHE A 164 -22.56 27.47 -15.74
CA PHE A 164 -22.80 26.03 -15.82
C PHE A 164 -22.69 25.53 -17.27
N GLN A 165 -21.95 24.45 -17.47
CA GLN A 165 -21.74 23.82 -18.77
C GLN A 165 -22.53 22.52 -18.88
N LYS A 166 -22.24 21.57 -17.98
CA LYS A 166 -22.84 20.24 -17.98
C LYS A 166 -22.77 19.57 -16.63
N ARG A 167 -23.67 18.61 -16.42
CA ARG A 167 -23.61 17.66 -15.29
C ARG A 167 -23.15 16.32 -15.83
N HIS A 168 -22.12 15.76 -15.22
CA HIS A 168 -21.65 14.40 -15.44
C HIS A 168 -22.21 13.48 -14.39
N VAL A 169 -22.36 12.20 -14.75
CA VAL A 169 -22.76 11.13 -13.85
C VAL A 169 -21.54 10.23 -13.68
N LEU A 170 -21.16 9.97 -12.43
CA LEU A 170 -20.10 9.06 -12.08
C LEU A 170 -20.75 7.77 -11.56
N ASP A 171 -20.54 6.65 -12.27
CA ASP A 171 -21.06 5.31 -11.93
C ASP A 171 -20.33 4.72 -10.72
N SER A 172 -20.38 5.43 -9.60
CA SER A 172 -19.60 5.13 -8.41
C SER A 172 -20.30 4.16 -7.47
N GLY A 173 -21.61 3.92 -7.65
CA GLY A 173 -22.49 3.44 -6.59
C GLY A 173 -22.68 4.48 -5.48
N TRP A 174 -23.59 4.21 -4.53
CA TRP A 174 -23.85 5.11 -3.41
C TRP A 174 -22.59 5.36 -2.54
N THR A 175 -22.45 6.60 -2.09
CA THR A 175 -21.43 7.06 -1.15
C THR A 175 -22.11 7.86 -0.05
N ARG A 176 -21.85 7.50 1.22
CA ARG A 176 -22.44 8.17 2.38
C ARG A 176 -22.16 9.67 2.33
N LEU A 177 -23.20 10.50 2.35
CA LEU A 177 -23.14 11.96 2.27
C LEU A 177 -22.45 12.54 1.01
N GLY A 178 -22.11 11.72 0.01
CA GLY A 178 -21.51 12.17 -1.25
C GLY A 178 -20.02 12.53 -1.19
N ILE A 179 -19.53 13.11 -2.27
CA ILE A 179 -18.14 13.54 -2.45
C ILE A 179 -17.90 14.87 -1.72
N GLN A 180 -16.85 14.94 -0.92
CA GLN A 180 -16.47 16.13 -0.14
C GLN A 180 -15.27 16.87 -0.72
N ALA A 181 -14.35 16.16 -1.38
CA ALA A 181 -13.13 16.75 -1.92
C ALA A 181 -12.86 16.24 -3.33
N ALA A 182 -12.24 17.08 -4.17
CA ALA A 182 -11.88 16.72 -5.53
C ALA A 182 -10.48 17.22 -5.90
N ALA A 183 -9.74 16.43 -6.67
CA ALA A 183 -8.47 16.85 -7.26
C ALA A 183 -8.25 16.21 -8.62
N PHE A 184 -7.56 16.91 -9.51
CA PHE A 184 -6.98 16.31 -10.70
C PHE A 184 -5.48 16.13 -10.48
N ALA A 185 -5.02 14.88 -10.40
CA ALA A 185 -3.63 14.57 -10.08
C ALA A 185 -3.18 13.34 -10.86
N ASP A 186 -1.94 13.37 -11.34
CA ASP A 186 -1.32 12.29 -12.12
C ASP A 186 -2.16 11.86 -13.34
N GLY A 187 -2.82 12.82 -13.99
CA GLY A 187 -3.58 12.60 -15.23
C GLY A 187 -4.98 12.00 -15.02
N VAL A 188 -5.47 11.91 -13.78
CA VAL A 188 -6.79 11.36 -13.46
C VAL A 188 -7.50 12.19 -12.40
N TRP A 189 -8.82 12.02 -12.29
CA TRP A 189 -9.62 12.62 -11.23
C TRP A 189 -9.64 11.75 -9.99
N TRP A 190 -9.59 12.41 -8.84
CA TRP A 190 -9.68 11.83 -7.51
C TRP A 190 -10.80 12.50 -6.73
N PHE A 191 -11.63 11.69 -6.07
CA PHE A 191 -12.76 12.18 -5.29
C PHE A 191 -12.74 11.58 -3.90
N GLY A 192 -12.49 12.41 -2.90
CA GLY A 192 -12.58 12.06 -1.49
C GLY A 192 -14.04 12.10 -1.02
N CYS A 193 -14.60 10.94 -0.69
CA CYS A 193 -15.97 10.84 -0.18
C CYS A 193 -15.99 10.94 1.34
N TYR A 194 -17.15 11.32 1.88
CA TYR A 194 -17.32 11.31 3.34
C TYR A 194 -17.20 9.89 3.89
N GLY A 195 -16.41 9.74 4.96
CA GLY A 195 -16.04 8.44 5.52
C GLY A 195 -14.74 7.94 4.90
N ASN A 196 -14.72 6.69 4.45
CA ASN A 196 -13.49 5.98 4.07
C ASN A 196 -13.52 5.50 2.61
N ILE A 197 -14.10 6.29 1.71
CA ILE A 197 -14.16 5.94 0.28
C ILE A 197 -13.40 6.99 -0.54
N LEU A 198 -12.53 6.50 -1.42
CA LEU A 198 -11.83 7.27 -2.43
C LEU A 198 -12.23 6.74 -3.81
N LEU A 199 -12.65 7.63 -4.71
CA LEU A 199 -12.94 7.27 -6.09
C LEU A 199 -11.85 7.79 -7.01
N LYS A 200 -11.56 7.03 -8.07
CA LYS A 200 -10.63 7.40 -9.13
C LYS A 200 -11.35 7.32 -10.46
N ALA A 201 -11.20 8.33 -11.31
CA ALA A 201 -11.86 8.39 -12.62
C ALA A 201 -10.93 8.92 -13.72
N SER A 202 -11.18 8.52 -14.97
CA SER A 202 -10.47 9.01 -16.15
C SER A 202 -10.73 10.51 -16.35
N PRO A 203 -9.95 11.22 -17.20
CA PRO A 203 -10.21 12.61 -17.55
C PRO A 203 -11.64 12.90 -18.05
N ASP A 204 -12.29 11.88 -18.62
CA ASP A 204 -13.66 11.91 -19.14
C ASP A 204 -14.70 11.36 -18.14
N PHE A 205 -14.30 11.16 -16.88
CA PHE A 205 -15.13 10.71 -15.76
C PHE A 205 -15.61 9.26 -15.85
N GLU A 206 -14.89 8.40 -16.57
CA GLU A 206 -15.10 6.95 -16.48
C GLU A 206 -14.51 6.42 -15.16
N MET A 207 -15.26 5.59 -14.42
CA MET A 207 -14.77 5.03 -13.16
C MET A 207 -13.58 4.10 -13.38
N LEU A 208 -12.51 4.34 -12.64
CA LEU A 208 -11.27 3.55 -12.66
C LEU A 208 -11.08 2.72 -11.38
N GLY A 209 -11.69 3.12 -10.25
CA GLY A 209 -11.62 2.35 -9.01
C GLY A 209 -12.31 3.00 -7.81
N ARG A 210 -12.61 2.18 -6.79
CA ARG A 210 -13.32 2.58 -5.55
C ARG A 210 -12.62 2.00 -4.32
N TYR A 211 -11.76 2.79 -3.69
CA TYR A 211 -10.86 2.31 -2.65
C TYR A 211 -11.35 2.62 -1.25
N ARG A 212 -11.11 1.70 -0.30
CA ARG A 212 -11.30 1.96 1.13
C ARG A 212 -10.16 2.82 1.68
N PHE A 213 -10.28 4.13 1.52
CA PHE A 213 -9.31 5.11 1.99
C PHE A 213 -10.01 6.43 2.33
N ASP A 214 -9.67 7.04 3.47
CA ASP A 214 -10.25 8.31 3.89
C ASP A 214 -9.47 9.49 3.28
N CYS A 215 -10.16 10.26 2.45
CA CYS A 215 -9.73 11.56 1.93
C CYS A 215 -10.86 12.60 2.04
N GLY A 216 -11.85 12.37 2.91
CA GLY A 216 -13.02 13.23 3.02
C GLY A 216 -12.71 14.63 3.57
N TYR A 217 -11.56 14.80 4.21
CA TYR A 217 -11.09 16.08 4.75
C TYR A 217 -10.35 16.96 3.72
N GLY A 218 -10.09 16.45 2.51
CA GLY A 218 -9.32 17.15 1.48
C GLY A 218 -8.37 16.23 0.72
N ILE A 219 -8.25 16.47 -0.58
CA ILE A 219 -7.32 15.81 -1.48
C ILE A 219 -6.77 16.85 -2.46
N GLU A 220 -5.48 16.80 -2.73
CA GLU A 220 -4.80 17.76 -3.62
C GLU A 220 -3.64 17.08 -4.34
N GLN A 221 -3.21 17.59 -5.48
CA GLN A 221 -2.01 17.09 -6.15
C GLN A 221 -0.75 17.43 -5.34
N ALA A 222 0.09 16.43 -5.08
CA ALA A 222 1.40 16.66 -4.46
C ALA A 222 2.43 17.17 -5.46
N ARG A 223 3.34 18.04 -4.97
CA ARG A 223 4.50 18.47 -5.74
C ARG A 223 5.41 17.28 -6.06
N GLY A 224 5.76 17.15 -7.34
CA GLY A 224 6.55 16.03 -7.85
C GLY A 224 5.75 14.74 -8.10
N GLY A 225 4.42 14.83 -8.11
CA GLY A 225 3.50 13.70 -8.35
C GLY A 225 2.94 13.11 -7.06
N GLY A 226 1.84 12.37 -7.20
CA GLY A 226 1.11 11.77 -6.09
C GLY A 226 0.05 12.71 -5.50
N LEU A 227 -0.37 12.39 -4.28
CA LEU A 227 -1.49 13.05 -3.60
C LEU A 227 -1.05 13.65 -2.26
N LEU A 228 -1.63 14.79 -1.90
CA LEU A 228 -1.74 15.26 -0.53
C LEU A 228 -3.11 14.85 -0.01
N THR A 229 -3.14 14.02 1.02
CA THR A 229 -4.39 13.58 1.66
C THR A 229 -4.51 14.28 3.01
N ALA A 230 -5.61 14.98 3.24
CA ALA A 230 -5.86 15.67 4.50
C ALA A 230 -6.49 14.72 5.54
N GLY A 231 -6.21 15.01 6.81
CA GLY A 231 -6.88 14.40 7.94
C GLY A 231 -7.15 15.42 9.04
N GLY A 232 -8.12 15.11 9.88
CA GLY A 232 -8.51 15.99 10.98
C GLY A 232 -8.81 15.23 12.26
N LYS A 233 -8.63 15.91 13.39
CA LYS A 233 -9.06 15.42 14.71
C LYS A 233 -9.79 16.54 15.44
N SER A 234 -11.03 16.25 15.84
CA SER A 234 -11.86 17.13 16.66
C SER A 234 -11.89 16.65 18.09
N VAL A 235 -11.77 17.58 19.03
CA VAL A 235 -11.97 17.37 20.46
C VAL A 235 -13.11 18.28 20.91
N ALA A 236 -14.11 17.69 21.56
CA ALA A 236 -15.27 18.43 22.08
C ALA A 236 -14.80 19.61 22.93
N ASP A 237 -15.45 20.76 22.77
CA ASP A 237 -15.17 22.03 23.47
C ASP A 237 -13.78 22.65 23.28
N VAL A 238 -12.89 21.99 22.52
CA VAL A 238 -11.54 22.48 22.20
C VAL A 238 -11.43 22.92 20.74
N GLY A 239 -12.04 22.17 19.82
CA GLY A 239 -12.01 22.43 18.38
C GLY A 239 -11.27 21.34 17.60
N SER A 240 -10.91 21.63 16.36
CA SER A 240 -10.29 20.69 15.43
C SER A 240 -8.90 21.12 14.99
N SER A 241 -8.04 20.13 14.85
CA SER A 241 -6.74 20.27 14.17
C SER A 241 -6.76 19.54 12.84
N GLY A 242 -5.91 19.97 11.91
CA GLY A 242 -5.78 19.40 10.58
C GLY A 242 -4.32 19.08 10.23
N TRP A 243 -4.13 18.13 9.32
CA TRP A 243 -2.83 17.78 8.76
C TRP A 243 -2.98 17.29 7.33
N ILE A 244 -1.88 17.27 6.58
CA ILE A 244 -1.77 16.61 5.29
C ILE A 244 -0.66 15.57 5.32
N THR A 245 -0.81 14.53 4.52
CA THR A 245 0.23 13.52 4.30
C THR A 245 0.45 13.37 2.81
N LYS A 246 1.71 13.44 2.36
CA LYS A 246 2.09 13.07 1.01
C LYS A 246 1.97 11.56 0.79
N ARG A 247 1.27 11.16 -0.26
CA ARG A 247 1.02 9.76 -0.64
C ARG A 247 1.46 9.53 -2.08
N LEU A 248 2.15 8.41 -2.29
CA LEU A 248 2.36 7.87 -3.63
C LEU A 248 1.05 7.29 -4.16
N THR A 249 0.92 7.20 -5.48
CA THR A 249 -0.08 6.35 -6.15
C THR A 249 0.51 4.97 -6.46
N HIS A 250 -0.33 4.00 -6.78
CA HIS A 250 0.08 2.62 -7.08
C HIS A 250 1.11 2.55 -8.20
N GLN A 251 0.91 3.33 -9.26
CA GLN A 251 1.87 3.43 -10.37
C GLN A 251 3.22 4.00 -9.94
N MET A 252 3.24 4.93 -8.97
CA MET A 252 4.47 5.57 -8.50
C MET A 252 5.34 4.65 -7.65
N ILE A 253 4.79 3.58 -7.06
CA ILE A 253 5.59 2.62 -6.26
C ILE A 253 6.77 2.10 -7.10
N SER A 254 6.49 1.69 -8.34
CA SER A 254 7.49 1.22 -9.29
C SER A 254 8.45 2.30 -9.79
N GLN A 255 8.07 3.57 -9.70
CA GLN A 255 8.89 4.70 -10.15
C GLN A 255 9.91 5.16 -9.11
N GLN A 256 9.85 4.63 -7.88
CA GLN A 256 10.84 4.88 -6.85
C GLN A 256 12.22 4.36 -7.24
N ILE A 257 12.27 3.28 -8.04
CA ILE A 257 13.52 2.72 -8.57
C ILE A 257 13.51 2.79 -10.10
N LYS A 258 14.11 3.86 -10.63
CA LYS A 258 14.20 4.11 -12.08
C LYS A 258 15.40 3.43 -12.75
N LYS A 259 16.44 3.11 -11.98
CA LYS A 259 17.61 2.40 -12.48
C LYS A 259 17.33 0.90 -12.54
N PRO A 260 18.07 0.12 -13.35
CA PRO A 260 18.03 -1.33 -13.26
C PRO A 260 18.25 -1.79 -11.82
N ILE A 261 17.33 -2.55 -11.26
CA ILE A 261 17.48 -3.14 -9.92
C ILE A 261 18.60 -4.16 -9.96
N THR A 262 19.52 -4.06 -9.01
CA THR A 262 20.65 -4.97 -8.84
C THR A 262 20.58 -5.79 -7.56
N ARG A 263 19.89 -5.29 -6.51
CA ARG A 263 19.83 -5.95 -5.20
C ARG A 263 18.43 -6.05 -4.64
N ILE A 264 17.97 -7.27 -4.41
CA ILE A 264 16.66 -7.56 -3.81
C ILE A 264 16.87 -8.48 -2.60
N GLY A 265 16.35 -8.08 -1.45
CA GLY A 265 16.28 -8.94 -0.27
C GLY A 265 14.89 -9.57 -0.13
N PHE A 266 14.79 -10.74 0.47
CA PHE A 266 13.52 -11.37 0.77
C PHE A 266 13.54 -12.20 2.05
N GLY A 267 12.39 -12.38 2.71
CA GLY A 267 12.31 -13.22 3.90
C GLY A 267 10.89 -13.39 4.44
N SER A 268 10.74 -14.35 5.35
CA SER A 268 9.48 -14.71 5.99
C SER A 268 9.67 -15.12 7.46
N CYS A 269 8.57 -15.38 8.17
CA CYS A 269 8.56 -16.03 9.49
C CYS A 269 9.28 -15.21 10.58
N ILE A 270 8.67 -14.07 10.91
CA ILE A 270 9.10 -13.11 11.91
C ILE A 270 8.17 -13.22 13.13
N LYS A 271 8.67 -13.82 14.20
CA LYS A 271 8.09 -13.72 15.52
C LYS A 271 8.35 -12.33 16.08
N GLN A 272 7.36 -11.46 15.96
CA GLN A 272 7.39 -10.06 16.36
C GLN A 272 7.76 -9.85 17.82
N GLN A 273 7.43 -10.78 18.73
CA GLN A 273 7.83 -10.69 20.15
C GLN A 273 9.34 -10.89 20.36
N ASN A 274 9.99 -11.63 19.46
CA ASN A 274 11.41 -11.94 19.60
C ASN A 274 12.28 -10.78 19.07
N PRO A 275 13.54 -10.69 19.53
CA PRO A 275 14.55 -9.91 18.83
C PRO A 275 14.64 -10.34 17.36
N ALA A 276 14.86 -9.38 16.46
CA ALA A 276 15.08 -9.63 15.04
C ALA A 276 16.45 -9.04 14.62
N PRO A 277 17.57 -9.56 15.14
CA PRO A 277 18.91 -9.02 14.89
C PRO A 277 19.30 -9.04 13.41
N LEU A 278 18.72 -9.97 12.64
CA LEU A 278 18.95 -10.16 11.22
C LEU A 278 18.59 -8.93 10.37
N PHE A 279 17.72 -8.03 10.85
CA PHE A 279 17.50 -6.75 10.17
C PHE A 279 18.78 -5.92 10.04
N THR A 280 19.80 -6.14 10.89
CA THR A 280 21.13 -5.51 10.70
C THR A 280 21.76 -6.00 9.41
N ASN A 281 21.84 -7.31 9.23
CA ASN A 281 22.42 -7.94 8.04
C ASN A 281 21.65 -7.57 6.76
N ILE A 282 20.32 -7.47 6.85
CA ILE A 282 19.48 -6.99 5.74
C ILE A 282 19.84 -5.55 5.38
N LEU A 283 20.00 -4.66 6.37
CA LEU A 283 20.39 -3.27 6.12
C LEU A 283 21.82 -3.16 5.56
N ASP A 284 22.74 -4.02 6.00
CA ASP A 284 24.12 -4.06 5.51
C ASP A 284 24.20 -4.56 4.05
N TYR A 285 23.27 -5.44 3.64
CA TYR A 285 23.10 -5.84 2.24
C TYR A 285 22.62 -4.67 1.35
N GLN A 286 21.97 -3.66 1.93
CA GLN A 286 21.44 -2.48 1.25
C GLN A 286 20.52 -2.83 0.07
N PRO A 287 19.42 -3.58 0.31
CA PRO A 287 18.48 -3.93 -0.74
C PRO A 287 17.82 -2.67 -1.31
N GLU A 288 17.73 -2.58 -2.63
CA GLU A 288 16.92 -1.54 -3.29
C GLU A 288 15.43 -1.86 -3.08
N LEU A 289 15.11 -3.15 -3.07
CA LEU A 289 13.78 -3.71 -2.84
C LEU A 289 13.85 -4.83 -1.79
N PHE A 290 12.94 -4.84 -0.82
CA PHE A 290 12.79 -5.95 0.12
C PHE A 290 11.39 -6.58 0.04
N LEU A 291 11.34 -7.90 -0.04
CA LEU A 291 10.12 -8.70 -0.18
C LEU A 291 9.80 -9.42 1.13
N PHE A 292 8.71 -9.01 1.77
CA PHE A 292 8.10 -9.73 2.89
C PHE A 292 7.14 -10.79 2.34
N MET A 293 7.49 -12.05 2.51
CA MET A 293 6.80 -13.15 1.81
C MET A 293 5.70 -13.81 2.63
N GLY A 294 5.49 -13.37 3.87
CA GLY A 294 4.48 -13.93 4.77
C GLY A 294 5.06 -14.35 6.13
N ASP A 295 4.17 -14.72 7.05
CA ASP A 295 4.44 -14.80 8.48
C ASP A 295 5.23 -13.60 9.00
N ASN A 296 4.87 -12.41 8.55
CA ASN A 296 5.52 -11.17 8.96
C ASN A 296 5.25 -10.87 10.44
N ILE A 297 4.15 -11.39 10.96
CA ILE A 297 3.85 -11.55 12.37
C ILE A 297 3.17 -12.89 12.63
N TYR A 298 3.24 -13.36 13.87
CA TYR A 298 2.45 -14.50 14.35
C TYR A 298 1.11 -14.01 14.91
N GLY A 299 0.14 -13.80 14.02
CA GLY A 299 -1.09 -13.04 14.19
C GLY A 299 -2.30 -13.80 14.74
N ASP A 300 -2.29 -15.14 14.75
CA ASP A 300 -3.44 -16.04 15.00
C ASP A 300 -4.44 -15.50 16.00
N SER A 301 -5.59 -15.04 15.50
CA SER A 301 -6.70 -14.49 16.28
C SER A 301 -7.87 -14.15 15.36
N ASP A 302 -9.08 -14.33 15.87
CA ASP A 302 -10.30 -13.75 15.31
C ASP A 302 -10.54 -12.30 15.77
N ASP A 303 -9.72 -11.77 16.68
CA ASP A 303 -9.76 -10.38 17.14
C ASP A 303 -8.74 -9.51 16.36
N MET A 304 -9.26 -8.61 15.54
CA MET A 304 -8.44 -7.70 14.74
C MET A 304 -7.66 -6.68 15.58
N ALA A 305 -8.09 -6.39 16.81
CA ALA A 305 -7.29 -5.58 17.72
C ALA A 305 -6.00 -6.31 18.13
N VAL A 306 -6.06 -7.62 18.33
CA VAL A 306 -4.87 -8.46 18.60
C VAL A 306 -3.95 -8.48 17.38
N LEU A 307 -4.50 -8.70 16.18
CA LEU A 307 -3.72 -8.69 14.95
C LEU A 307 -3.02 -7.33 14.73
N LYS A 308 -3.75 -6.23 14.92
CA LYS A 308 -3.22 -4.86 14.82
C LYS A 308 -2.13 -4.59 15.86
N ALA A 309 -2.32 -5.00 17.11
CA ALA A 309 -1.32 -4.84 18.17
C ALA A 309 -0.04 -5.64 17.87
N LYS A 310 -0.16 -6.84 17.32
CA LYS A 310 0.99 -7.65 16.89
C LYS A 310 1.76 -7.00 15.75
N TYR A 311 1.07 -6.43 14.77
CA TYR A 311 1.70 -5.62 13.72
C TYR A 311 2.41 -4.39 14.28
N GLN A 312 1.79 -3.69 15.25
CA GLN A 312 2.42 -2.56 15.93
C GLN A 312 3.76 -2.95 16.58
N VAL A 313 3.86 -4.12 17.23
CA VAL A 313 5.12 -4.61 17.81
C VAL A 313 6.22 -4.80 16.76
N LEU A 314 5.90 -5.25 15.54
CA LEU A 314 6.85 -5.28 14.44
C LEU A 314 7.24 -3.86 14.00
N GLY A 315 6.24 -3.01 13.77
CA GLY A 315 6.41 -1.63 13.30
C GLY A 315 7.20 -0.73 14.24
N GLU A 316 7.25 -1.05 15.54
CA GLU A 316 8.03 -0.35 16.55
C GLU A 316 9.51 -0.75 16.58
N LYS A 317 9.92 -1.80 15.84
CA LYS A 317 11.33 -2.20 15.80
C LYS A 317 12.15 -1.16 15.02
N PRO A 318 13.19 -0.54 15.61
CA PRO A 318 13.95 0.54 14.95
C PRO A 318 14.59 0.12 13.63
N ARG A 319 15.07 -1.13 13.54
CA ARG A 319 15.69 -1.64 12.30
C ARG A 319 14.68 -1.97 11.21
N PHE A 320 13.44 -2.35 11.57
CA PHE A 320 12.35 -2.49 10.62
C PHE A 320 11.98 -1.13 10.04
N GLN A 321 11.82 -0.11 10.88
CA GLN A 321 11.57 1.28 10.44
C GLN A 321 12.67 1.76 9.48
N LYS A 322 13.94 1.54 9.85
CA LYS A 322 15.08 1.89 8.99
C LYS A 322 15.08 1.14 7.64
N LEU A 323 14.61 -0.11 7.59
CA LEU A 323 14.47 -0.85 6.34
C LEU A 323 13.40 -0.22 5.44
N ILE A 324 12.23 0.10 6.01
CA ILE A 324 11.14 0.78 5.31
C ILE A 324 11.58 2.15 4.77
N GLU A 325 12.48 2.85 5.48
CA GLU A 325 13.04 4.13 5.04
C GLU A 325 14.10 4.02 3.94
N LYS A 326 14.82 2.89 3.87
CA LYS A 326 16.00 2.73 3.00
C LYS A 326 15.74 1.91 1.74
N SER A 327 14.64 1.18 1.69
CA SER A 327 14.30 0.27 0.61
C SER A 327 12.85 0.46 0.20
N VAL A 328 12.56 0.21 -1.08
CA VAL A 328 11.16 -0.06 -1.44
C VAL A 328 10.79 -1.39 -0.80
N VAL A 329 9.62 -1.44 -0.14
CA VAL A 329 9.14 -2.64 0.52
C VAL A 329 7.84 -3.09 -0.12
N LEU A 330 7.79 -4.37 -0.46
CA LEU A 330 6.60 -5.06 -0.93
C LEU A 330 6.32 -6.24 0.00
N ALA A 331 5.05 -6.50 0.27
CA ALA A 331 4.63 -7.55 1.19
C ALA A 331 3.43 -8.32 0.66
N THR A 332 3.44 -9.63 0.89
CA THR A 332 2.25 -10.48 0.98
C THR A 332 2.18 -11.11 2.37
N TRP A 333 1.11 -11.82 2.68
CA TRP A 333 0.94 -12.52 3.96
C TRP A 333 1.15 -14.02 3.85
N ASP A 334 1.26 -14.67 5.01
CA ASP A 334 0.97 -16.09 5.15
C ASP A 334 -0.16 -16.33 6.18
N ASP A 335 -0.38 -17.57 6.60
CA ASP A 335 -1.47 -17.97 7.50
C ASP A 335 -1.46 -17.24 8.83
N HIS A 336 -0.29 -17.00 9.43
CA HIS A 336 -0.27 -16.34 10.73
C HIS A 336 -0.62 -14.84 10.65
N ASP A 337 -0.18 -14.13 9.63
CA ASP A 337 -0.60 -12.75 9.31
C ASP A 337 -2.07 -12.68 8.90
N TYR A 338 -2.53 -13.70 8.17
CA TYR A 338 -3.91 -13.87 7.75
C TYR A 338 -4.85 -14.02 8.94
N GLY A 339 -4.35 -14.56 10.05
CA GLY A 339 -5.02 -14.60 11.35
C GLY A 339 -5.43 -16.01 11.79
N MET A 340 -5.06 -17.05 11.04
CA MET A 340 -5.38 -18.44 11.35
C MET A 340 -4.34 -19.37 10.74
N ASN A 341 -3.58 -20.06 11.59
CA ASN A 341 -2.65 -21.12 11.20
C ASN A 341 -3.28 -22.12 10.21
N ASP A 342 -2.58 -22.37 9.09
CA ASP A 342 -3.03 -23.14 7.93
C ASP A 342 -4.41 -22.73 7.39
N GLY A 343 -4.86 -21.50 7.66
CA GLY A 343 -6.17 -20.97 7.31
C GLY A 343 -6.31 -20.66 5.82
N GLY A 344 -7.52 -20.81 5.30
CA GLY A 344 -7.87 -20.55 3.90
C GLY A 344 -9.17 -19.76 3.77
N ALA A 345 -9.93 -20.02 2.71
CA ALA A 345 -11.18 -19.34 2.40
C ALA A 345 -12.26 -19.48 3.48
N GLY A 346 -12.18 -20.50 4.34
CA GLY A 346 -13.08 -20.71 5.47
C GLY A 346 -12.89 -19.73 6.63
N PHE A 347 -11.79 -18.97 6.66
CA PHE A 347 -11.53 -18.03 7.76
C PHE A 347 -12.45 -16.81 7.68
N VAL A 348 -13.34 -16.67 8.68
CA VAL A 348 -14.40 -15.67 8.69
C VAL A 348 -13.90 -14.22 8.76
N GLN A 349 -12.71 -13.98 9.34
CA GLN A 349 -12.14 -12.62 9.46
C GLN A 349 -11.24 -12.22 8.29
N ARG A 350 -11.12 -13.00 7.22
CA ARG A 350 -10.18 -12.73 6.11
C ARG A 350 -10.26 -11.32 5.51
N VAL A 351 -11.47 -10.75 5.40
CA VAL A 351 -11.68 -9.37 4.90
C VAL A 351 -11.21 -8.34 5.93
N ALA A 352 -11.43 -8.61 7.21
CA ALA A 352 -10.98 -7.72 8.28
C ALA A 352 -9.46 -7.78 8.46
N SER A 353 -8.85 -8.97 8.36
CA SER A 353 -7.39 -9.15 8.34
C SER A 353 -6.75 -8.41 7.17
N GLN A 354 -7.37 -8.47 5.97
CA GLN A 354 -6.91 -7.73 4.80
C GLN A 354 -6.80 -6.22 5.06
N GLN A 355 -7.80 -5.66 5.76
CA GLN A 355 -7.78 -4.23 6.10
C GLN A 355 -6.63 -3.91 7.08
N VAL A 356 -6.42 -4.76 8.11
CA VAL A 356 -5.30 -4.59 9.05
C VAL A 356 -3.95 -4.68 8.33
N PHE A 357 -3.81 -5.62 7.40
CA PHE A 357 -2.62 -5.79 6.55
C PHE A 357 -2.35 -4.53 5.71
N ALA A 358 -3.34 -4.07 4.93
CA ALA A 358 -3.19 -2.89 4.07
C ALA A 358 -2.88 -1.62 4.87
N ASP A 359 -3.42 -1.49 6.08
CA ASP A 359 -3.17 -0.34 6.95
C ASP A 359 -1.77 -0.38 7.58
N PHE A 360 -1.30 -1.55 8.03
CA PHE A 360 0.05 -1.71 8.58
C PHE A 360 1.14 -1.43 7.54
N TRP A 361 1.00 -2.03 6.34
CA TRP A 361 1.94 -1.83 5.24
C TRP A 361 1.80 -0.48 4.55
N LYS A 362 0.88 0.37 5.03
CA LYS A 362 0.63 1.73 4.52
C LYS A 362 0.37 1.73 3.02
N ASP A 363 -0.45 0.79 2.55
CA ASP A 363 -0.85 0.71 1.15
C ASP A 363 -1.28 2.08 0.63
N VAL A 364 -0.84 2.40 -0.57
CA VAL A 364 -1.18 3.67 -1.23
C VAL A 364 -2.70 3.80 -1.41
N PRO A 365 -3.24 5.02 -1.56
CA PRO A 365 -4.67 5.25 -1.58
C PRO A 365 -5.42 4.44 -2.64
N ASP A 366 -4.83 4.25 -3.82
CA ASP A 366 -5.36 3.45 -4.93
C ASP A 366 -4.78 2.04 -5.05
N SER A 367 -4.22 1.50 -3.95
CA SER A 367 -3.83 0.09 -3.94
C SER A 367 -5.05 -0.78 -4.22
N PRO A 368 -5.00 -1.68 -5.24
CA PRO A 368 -6.08 -2.63 -5.48
C PRO A 368 -6.43 -3.47 -4.26
N ARG A 369 -5.47 -3.68 -3.35
CA ARG A 369 -5.64 -4.45 -2.10
C ARG A 369 -6.55 -3.77 -1.08
N ARG A 370 -6.95 -2.51 -1.29
CA ARG A 370 -7.94 -1.82 -0.44
C ARG A 370 -9.39 -2.10 -0.85
N GLU A 371 -9.60 -2.72 -2.01
CA GLU A 371 -10.93 -2.98 -2.58
C GLU A 371 -11.12 -4.43 -2.98
N ARG A 372 -10.16 -4.97 -3.73
CA ARG A 372 -10.18 -6.32 -4.28
C ARG A 372 -9.93 -7.35 -3.18
N ALA A 373 -10.69 -8.45 -3.19
CA ALA A 373 -10.44 -9.59 -2.32
C ALA A 373 -8.99 -10.11 -2.45
N GLY A 374 -8.29 -10.29 -1.32
CA GLY A 374 -6.91 -10.77 -1.26
C GLY A 374 -5.84 -9.68 -1.38
N VAL A 375 -4.63 -9.97 -0.88
CA VAL A 375 -3.49 -9.02 -0.78
C VAL A 375 -2.45 -9.17 -1.91
N TYR A 376 -2.80 -9.87 -2.98
CA TYR A 376 -1.91 -10.00 -4.13
C TYR A 376 -1.73 -8.67 -4.87
N ASP A 377 -0.56 -8.47 -5.47
CA ASP A 377 -0.21 -7.26 -6.22
C ASP A 377 0.98 -7.50 -7.16
N ALA A 378 1.25 -6.57 -8.07
CA ALA A 378 2.40 -6.65 -8.97
C ALA A 378 2.98 -5.28 -9.32
N HIS A 379 4.30 -5.27 -9.51
CA HIS A 379 5.07 -4.06 -9.80
C HIS A 379 6.17 -4.37 -10.82
N VAL A 380 6.44 -3.44 -11.74
CA VAL A 380 7.51 -3.56 -12.74
C VAL A 380 8.50 -2.41 -12.55
N PHE A 381 9.73 -2.74 -12.17
CA PHE A 381 10.79 -1.77 -11.91
C PHE A 381 11.84 -1.75 -13.01
N GLY A 382 12.58 -0.65 -13.11
CA GLY A 382 13.68 -0.49 -14.06
C GLY A 382 13.23 -0.13 -15.49
N PRO A 383 14.19 0.27 -16.35
CA PRO A 383 13.90 0.67 -17.72
C PRO A 383 13.69 -0.55 -18.63
N ALA A 384 13.05 -0.34 -19.79
CA ALA A 384 12.91 -1.37 -20.80
C ALA A 384 14.27 -2.03 -21.17
N GLY A 385 14.28 -3.36 -21.27
CA GLY A 385 15.49 -4.16 -21.49
C GLY A 385 16.21 -4.57 -20.19
N LYS A 386 15.84 -3.99 -19.05
CA LYS A 386 16.33 -4.35 -17.71
C LYS A 386 15.20 -4.29 -16.65
N ARG A 387 14.00 -4.70 -17.05
CA ARG A 387 12.81 -4.68 -16.21
C ARG A 387 12.79 -5.89 -15.28
N VAL A 388 12.49 -5.62 -14.02
CA VAL A 388 12.21 -6.65 -13.01
C VAL A 388 10.74 -6.53 -12.61
N GLN A 389 9.96 -7.58 -12.87
CA GLN A 389 8.58 -7.69 -12.42
C GLN A 389 8.52 -8.51 -11.14
N ILE A 390 7.84 -7.97 -10.13
CA ILE A 390 7.51 -8.67 -8.90
C ILE A 390 6.03 -9.01 -8.95
N ILE A 391 5.69 -10.28 -8.71
CA ILE A 391 4.31 -10.77 -8.66
C ILE A 391 4.09 -11.36 -7.28
N LEU A 392 3.37 -10.65 -6.42
CA LEU A 392 3.00 -11.09 -5.08
C LEU A 392 1.72 -11.92 -5.16
N LEU A 393 1.80 -13.21 -4.87
CA LEU A 393 0.63 -14.07 -4.75
C LEU A 393 0.04 -14.01 -3.34
N ASP A 394 -1.23 -14.39 -3.25
CA ASP A 394 -1.98 -14.59 -2.02
C ASP A 394 -2.50 -16.02 -2.06
N THR A 395 -1.87 -16.90 -1.29
CA THR A 395 -2.23 -18.33 -1.23
C THR A 395 -3.12 -18.64 -0.03
N ARG A 396 -3.83 -17.64 0.51
CA ARG A 396 -4.69 -17.78 1.70
C ARG A 396 -6.14 -17.43 1.41
N PHE A 397 -6.40 -16.23 0.89
CA PHE A 397 -7.75 -15.64 0.87
C PHE A 397 -8.81 -16.53 0.18
N PHE A 398 -8.40 -17.20 -0.90
CA PHE A 398 -9.27 -18.04 -1.74
C PHE A 398 -9.04 -19.53 -1.56
N ARG A 399 -7.97 -19.93 -0.86
CA ARG A 399 -7.50 -21.31 -0.86
C ARG A 399 -8.51 -22.23 -0.18
N SER A 400 -8.82 -23.35 -0.83
CA SER A 400 -9.68 -24.39 -0.26
C SER A 400 -8.99 -25.13 0.89
N ASP A 401 -9.79 -25.76 1.75
CA ASP A 401 -9.27 -26.57 2.86
C ASP A 401 -8.36 -27.71 2.36
N LEU A 402 -7.29 -27.98 3.09
CA LEU A 402 -6.38 -29.07 2.75
C LEU A 402 -6.86 -30.40 3.27
N LYS A 403 -6.64 -31.43 2.47
CA LYS A 403 -6.84 -32.81 2.88
C LYS A 403 -5.84 -33.20 3.97
N THR A 404 -6.36 -33.75 5.06
CA THR A 404 -5.57 -34.25 6.19
C THR A 404 -5.59 -35.78 6.25
N GLY A 405 -4.58 -36.34 6.91
CA GLY A 405 -4.43 -37.78 7.16
C GLY A 405 -3.43 -38.05 8.28
N PRO A 406 -2.93 -39.30 8.40
CA PRO A 406 -1.91 -39.65 9.41
C PRO A 406 -0.70 -38.73 9.30
N ARG A 407 -0.22 -38.21 10.44
CA ARG A 407 0.86 -37.22 10.49
C ARG A 407 2.17 -37.80 9.95
N ARG A 408 2.76 -37.13 8.96
CA ARG A 408 4.10 -37.37 8.42
C ARG A 408 5.11 -36.39 9.05
N VAL A 409 6.39 -36.49 8.68
CA VAL A 409 7.45 -35.59 9.17
C VAL A 409 7.04 -34.11 9.02
N GLY A 410 6.53 -33.73 7.85
CA GLY A 410 6.12 -32.37 7.54
C GLY A 410 4.81 -31.93 8.20
N GLY A 411 3.96 -32.87 8.62
CA GLY A 411 2.61 -32.58 9.12
C GLY A 411 1.54 -33.52 8.56
N PRO A 412 0.25 -33.18 8.75
CA PRO A 412 -0.88 -34.04 8.41
C PRO A 412 -1.37 -33.91 6.96
N TYR A 413 -0.82 -33.00 6.15
CA TYR A 413 -1.41 -32.67 4.85
C TYR A 413 -1.03 -33.64 3.74
N TYR A 414 -1.98 -33.94 2.85
CA TYR A 414 -1.81 -34.83 1.70
C TYR A 414 -2.30 -34.15 0.42
N PRO A 415 -1.81 -34.56 -0.77
CA PRO A 415 -2.36 -34.12 -2.03
C PRO A 415 -3.85 -34.46 -2.18
N ASP A 416 -4.63 -33.51 -2.69
CA ASP A 416 -6.02 -33.69 -3.09
C ASP A 416 -6.19 -33.36 -4.57
N LYS A 417 -6.71 -34.32 -5.34
CA LYS A 417 -6.91 -34.22 -6.79
C LYS A 417 -8.34 -33.78 -7.16
N ASN A 418 -9.13 -33.32 -6.19
CA ASN A 418 -10.45 -32.79 -6.47
C ASN A 418 -10.35 -31.51 -7.33
N PRO A 419 -10.94 -31.48 -8.54
CA PRO A 419 -10.86 -30.34 -9.46
C PRO A 419 -11.64 -29.10 -8.99
N GLN A 420 -12.43 -29.19 -7.93
CA GLN A 420 -13.17 -28.06 -7.37
C GLN A 420 -12.36 -27.27 -6.33
N LEU A 421 -11.21 -27.78 -5.90
CA LEU A 421 -10.33 -27.10 -4.95
C LEU A 421 -9.49 -26.05 -5.68
N THR A 422 -9.26 -24.91 -5.03
CA THR A 422 -8.46 -23.82 -5.59
C THR A 422 -7.41 -23.32 -4.61
N MET A 423 -6.30 -22.82 -5.14
CA MET A 423 -5.25 -22.10 -4.39
C MET A 423 -5.50 -20.59 -4.45
N LEU A 424 -5.60 -20.04 -5.65
CA LEU A 424 -5.66 -18.60 -5.90
C LEU A 424 -7.09 -18.08 -6.09
N GLY A 425 -8.04 -18.95 -6.43
CA GLY A 425 -9.36 -18.53 -6.90
C GLY A 425 -9.32 -17.89 -8.28
N GLU A 426 -10.47 -17.87 -8.95
CA GLU A 426 -10.55 -17.53 -10.37
C GLU A 426 -10.15 -16.07 -10.67
N ALA A 427 -10.53 -15.12 -9.81
CA ALA A 427 -10.21 -13.71 -10.00
C ALA A 427 -8.69 -13.45 -9.99
N GLN A 428 -7.97 -14.12 -9.09
CA GLN A 428 -6.51 -13.99 -9.03
C GLN A 428 -5.83 -14.75 -10.16
N TRP A 429 -6.36 -15.89 -10.61
CA TRP A 429 -5.86 -16.58 -11.80
C TRP A 429 -5.92 -15.71 -13.06
N GLN A 430 -7.07 -15.07 -13.32
CA GLN A 430 -7.24 -14.15 -14.44
C GLN A 430 -6.34 -12.93 -14.32
N TRP A 431 -6.14 -12.42 -13.10
CA TRP A 431 -5.21 -11.34 -12.83
C TRP A 431 -3.76 -11.77 -13.12
N LEU A 432 -3.34 -12.96 -12.68
CA LEU A 432 -2.00 -13.49 -12.87
C LEU A 432 -1.68 -13.67 -14.35
N GLU A 433 -2.62 -14.18 -15.14
CA GLU A 433 -2.48 -14.27 -16.59
C GLU A 433 -2.16 -12.91 -17.21
N LYS A 434 -2.90 -11.86 -16.82
CA LYS A 434 -2.66 -10.49 -17.30
C LYS A 434 -1.28 -9.99 -16.87
N GLN A 435 -0.81 -10.33 -15.66
CA GLN A 435 0.52 -9.93 -15.20
C GLN A 435 1.63 -10.61 -15.99
N LEU A 436 1.51 -11.92 -16.27
CA LEU A 436 2.52 -12.68 -17.00
C LEU A 436 2.69 -12.20 -18.45
N ARG A 437 1.64 -11.62 -19.04
CA ARG A 437 1.68 -10.98 -20.37
C ARG A 437 2.33 -9.60 -20.38
N GLN A 438 2.58 -8.98 -19.22
CA GLN A 438 3.27 -7.70 -19.19
C GLN A 438 4.75 -7.87 -19.56
N PRO A 439 5.36 -6.90 -20.26
CA PRO A 439 6.78 -6.96 -20.60
C PRO A 439 7.69 -6.90 -19.35
N ALA A 440 8.55 -7.90 -19.19
CA ALA A 440 9.60 -7.94 -18.19
C ALA A 440 10.73 -8.86 -18.65
N GLU A 441 11.96 -8.53 -18.28
CA GLU A 441 13.13 -9.36 -18.56
C GLU A 441 13.32 -10.40 -17.45
N VAL A 442 13.21 -9.98 -16.18
CA VAL A 442 13.22 -10.86 -15.00
C VAL A 442 11.85 -10.82 -14.31
N ARG A 443 11.32 -11.98 -13.92
CA ARG A 443 10.06 -12.11 -13.17
C ARG A 443 10.30 -12.89 -11.88
N ILE A 444 9.90 -12.31 -10.76
CA ILE A 444 9.99 -12.94 -9.44
C ILE A 444 8.56 -13.14 -8.94
N VAL A 445 8.14 -14.39 -8.88
CA VAL A 445 6.87 -14.77 -8.26
C VAL A 445 7.11 -15.02 -6.78
N VAL A 446 6.41 -14.28 -5.93
CA VAL A 446 6.47 -14.43 -4.48
C VAL A 446 5.26 -15.24 -4.04
N SER A 447 5.51 -16.42 -3.47
CA SER A 447 4.48 -17.31 -2.92
C SER A 447 4.75 -17.50 -1.44
N SER A 448 3.76 -17.35 -0.57
CA SER A 448 4.03 -17.49 0.87
C SER A 448 4.42 -18.92 1.24
N ILE A 449 3.84 -19.90 0.56
CA ILE A 449 4.16 -21.33 0.68
C ILE A 449 4.98 -21.84 -0.52
N GLN A 450 5.72 -22.93 -0.32
CA GLN A 450 6.56 -23.56 -1.36
C GLN A 450 5.73 -24.02 -2.57
N LEU A 451 6.21 -23.76 -3.79
CA LEU A 451 5.54 -24.09 -5.06
C LEU A 451 6.04 -25.40 -5.67
N VAL A 452 7.35 -25.59 -5.75
CA VAL A 452 7.99 -26.73 -6.44
C VAL A 452 8.10 -27.99 -5.58
N PRO A 453 8.50 -27.91 -4.30
CA PRO A 453 8.55 -29.08 -3.41
C PRO A 453 7.26 -29.92 -3.41
N PRO A 454 7.35 -31.24 -3.23
CA PRO A 454 6.18 -32.10 -3.09
C PRO A 454 5.52 -31.92 -1.71
N ALA A 455 4.25 -32.30 -1.60
CA ALA A 455 3.56 -32.38 -0.30
C ALA A 455 4.06 -33.57 0.53
N ALA A 456 4.99 -33.30 1.45
CA ALA A 456 5.57 -34.27 2.38
C ALA A 456 5.02 -34.14 3.83
N GLY A 457 3.77 -33.69 3.95
CA GLY A 457 3.03 -33.52 5.21
C GLY A 457 2.77 -32.04 5.55
N GLN A 458 3.56 -31.15 4.97
CA GLN A 458 3.43 -29.72 5.11
C GLN A 458 2.42 -29.10 4.15
N GLU A 459 2.19 -27.82 4.35
CA GLU A 459 1.52 -26.94 3.41
C GLU A 459 2.45 -26.49 2.27
N THR A 460 1.93 -26.57 1.05
CA THR A 460 2.61 -26.29 -0.21
C THR A 460 1.59 -26.34 -1.35
N TRP A 461 1.92 -25.79 -2.52
CA TRP A 461 1.18 -26.04 -3.76
C TRP A 461 1.02 -27.53 -4.08
N GLY A 462 1.94 -28.39 -3.64
CA GLY A 462 1.82 -29.83 -3.79
C GLY A 462 0.59 -30.46 -3.11
N ASN A 463 -0.08 -29.76 -2.19
CA ASN A 463 -1.33 -30.23 -1.60
C ASN A 463 -2.52 -30.11 -2.57
N LEU A 464 -2.46 -29.17 -3.52
CA LEU A 464 -3.47 -28.95 -4.57
C LEU A 464 -2.81 -29.15 -5.96
N PRO A 465 -2.43 -30.40 -6.33
CA PRO A 465 -1.66 -30.69 -7.53
C PRO A 465 -2.27 -30.17 -8.84
N LEU A 466 -3.59 -30.08 -8.96
CA LEU A 466 -4.24 -29.53 -10.15
C LEU A 466 -4.04 -28.02 -10.29
N GLU A 467 -4.03 -27.28 -9.17
CA GLU A 467 -3.74 -25.83 -9.17
C GLU A 467 -2.25 -25.56 -9.41
N ARG A 468 -1.36 -26.42 -8.89
CA ARG A 468 0.06 -26.38 -9.26
C ARG A 468 0.25 -26.62 -10.75
N GLN A 469 -0.43 -27.61 -11.33
CA GLN A 469 -0.35 -27.87 -12.77
C GLN A 469 -0.90 -26.66 -13.56
N ARG A 470 -2.02 -26.08 -13.12
CA ARG A 470 -2.59 -24.86 -13.72
C ARG A 470 -1.59 -23.70 -13.74
N PHE A 471 -0.76 -23.55 -12.70
CA PHE A 471 0.32 -22.57 -12.69
C PHE A 471 1.33 -22.83 -13.83
N LEU A 472 1.82 -24.05 -13.95
CA LEU A 472 2.80 -24.45 -14.98
C LEU A 472 2.23 -24.31 -16.40
N ASP A 473 0.97 -24.71 -16.59
CA ASP A 473 0.25 -24.56 -17.85
C ASP A 473 0.12 -23.08 -18.22
N LEU A 474 -0.19 -22.21 -17.24
CA LEU A 474 -0.30 -20.77 -17.46
C LEU A 474 1.05 -20.15 -17.86
N LEU A 475 2.17 -20.57 -17.25
CA LEU A 475 3.50 -20.11 -17.68
C LEU A 475 3.76 -20.47 -19.15
N THR A 476 3.40 -21.69 -19.54
CA THR A 476 3.52 -22.15 -20.93
C THR A 476 2.62 -21.35 -21.87
N GLN A 477 1.35 -21.16 -21.53
CA GLN A 477 0.36 -20.46 -22.35
C GLN A 477 0.67 -18.96 -22.51
N SER A 478 1.18 -18.33 -21.46
CA SER A 478 1.58 -16.93 -21.48
C SER A 478 2.96 -16.70 -22.11
N GLN A 479 3.71 -17.78 -22.40
CA GLN A 479 5.10 -17.73 -22.85
C GLN A 479 5.98 -16.91 -21.88
N ALA A 480 5.66 -16.97 -20.58
CA ALA A 480 6.41 -16.27 -19.55
C ALA A 480 7.86 -16.74 -19.58
N SER A 481 8.81 -15.81 -19.60
CA SER A 481 10.24 -16.07 -19.59
C SER A 481 10.91 -15.29 -18.45
N GLY A 482 12.15 -15.64 -18.12
CA GLY A 482 12.92 -14.97 -17.07
C GLY A 482 12.35 -15.17 -15.66
N LEU A 483 11.53 -16.21 -15.45
CA LEU A 483 10.73 -16.38 -14.24
C LEU A 483 11.30 -17.40 -13.26
N PHE A 484 11.36 -17.03 -11.98
CA PHE A 484 11.60 -17.93 -10.87
C PHE A 484 10.73 -17.55 -9.66
N VAL A 485 10.64 -18.46 -8.68
CA VAL A 485 9.82 -18.33 -7.48
C VAL A 485 10.70 -18.11 -6.25
N VAL A 486 10.23 -17.28 -5.33
CA VAL A 486 10.73 -17.20 -3.95
C VAL A 486 9.61 -17.54 -2.98
N SER A 487 9.92 -18.27 -1.90
CA SER A 487 8.90 -18.76 -0.96
C SER A 487 9.29 -18.79 0.52
N GLY A 488 8.30 -18.92 1.41
CA GLY A 488 8.43 -18.90 2.87
C GLY A 488 7.91 -20.17 3.58
N ASP A 489 7.14 -19.98 4.66
CA ASP A 489 6.49 -20.97 5.56
C ASP A 489 7.43 -21.90 6.37
N ARG A 490 8.49 -22.43 5.76
CA ARG A 490 9.11 -23.68 6.25
C ARG A 490 9.89 -23.57 7.54
N HIS A 491 10.34 -22.38 7.94
CA HIS A 491 11.33 -22.14 9.02
C HIS A 491 12.72 -22.78 8.74
N TRP A 492 13.01 -23.11 7.49
CA TRP A 492 14.35 -23.41 6.96
C TRP A 492 14.43 -22.97 5.50
N SER A 493 15.64 -22.89 4.96
CA SER A 493 15.89 -22.59 3.55
C SER A 493 16.18 -23.86 2.78
N ASP A 494 15.57 -23.97 1.59
CA ASP A 494 15.72 -25.08 0.65
C ASP A 494 15.58 -24.52 -0.77
N PHE A 495 16.41 -24.99 -1.69
CA PHE A 495 16.37 -24.59 -3.10
C PHE A 495 15.87 -25.77 -3.92
N SER A 496 14.84 -25.54 -4.74
CA SER A 496 14.22 -26.60 -5.55
C SER A 496 14.20 -26.22 -7.02
N ARG A 497 14.19 -27.24 -7.89
CA ARG A 497 14.14 -27.08 -9.34
C ARG A 497 13.36 -28.20 -10.01
N ILE A 498 12.53 -27.84 -10.98
CA ILE A 498 11.98 -28.78 -11.98
C ILE A 498 12.48 -28.42 -13.37
N THR A 499 12.69 -29.44 -14.21
CA THR A 499 13.22 -29.29 -15.58
C THR A 499 12.40 -30.00 -16.65
N GLN A 500 11.35 -30.74 -16.25
CA GLN A 500 10.60 -31.62 -17.16
C GLN A 500 9.26 -31.02 -17.61
N ASP A 501 8.68 -30.09 -16.83
CA ASP A 501 7.31 -29.59 -17.05
C ASP A 501 7.24 -28.30 -17.89
N LEU A 502 8.38 -27.63 -18.09
CA LEU A 502 8.49 -26.36 -18.82
C LEU A 502 9.66 -26.43 -19.82
N SER A 503 9.68 -25.49 -20.77
CA SER A 503 10.77 -25.35 -21.74
C SER A 503 12.09 -24.87 -21.14
N TYR A 504 12.08 -24.43 -19.89
CA TYR A 504 13.22 -23.94 -19.12
C TYR A 504 13.08 -24.38 -17.65
N PRO A 505 14.16 -24.43 -16.84
CA PRO A 505 14.07 -24.79 -15.43
C PRO A 505 13.22 -23.80 -14.62
N LEU A 506 12.24 -24.29 -13.85
CA LEU A 506 11.57 -23.48 -12.83
C LEU A 506 12.27 -23.68 -11.49
N TYR A 507 12.80 -22.58 -10.97
CA TYR A 507 13.40 -22.52 -9.64
C TYR A 507 12.41 -22.04 -8.58
N ASP A 508 12.54 -22.58 -7.37
CA ASP A 508 11.85 -22.15 -6.16
C ASP A 508 12.86 -22.04 -5.02
N PHE A 509 13.13 -20.80 -4.61
CA PHE A 509 14.11 -20.46 -3.60
C PHE A 509 13.40 -20.12 -2.28
N THR A 510 13.36 -21.07 -1.37
CA THR A 510 12.75 -20.86 -0.06
C THR A 510 13.73 -20.19 0.90
N SER A 511 13.34 -19.05 1.50
CA SER A 511 14.06 -18.42 2.62
C SER A 511 13.12 -18.32 3.81
N SER A 512 13.42 -19.11 4.83
CA SER A 512 12.74 -19.07 6.12
C SER A 512 13.69 -19.58 7.20
N SER A 513 13.78 -19.03 8.39
CA SER A 513 13.02 -17.89 8.93
C SER A 513 13.95 -16.75 9.34
N ILE A 514 13.39 -15.54 9.43
CA ILE A 514 14.13 -14.38 9.95
C ILE A 514 14.46 -14.57 11.44
N ASN A 515 13.52 -15.08 12.24
CA ASN A 515 13.77 -15.38 13.67
C ASN A 515 12.87 -16.47 14.30
N GLN A 516 12.02 -17.15 13.54
CA GLN A 516 11.18 -18.23 14.04
C GLN A 516 11.71 -19.60 13.63
N LEU A 517 12.65 -20.16 14.39
CA LEU A 517 13.25 -21.44 14.06
C LEU A 517 12.28 -22.62 14.27
N HIS A 518 12.40 -23.65 13.42
CA HIS A 518 11.69 -24.91 13.64
C HIS A 518 12.44 -25.80 14.65
N SER A 519 11.77 -26.18 15.74
CA SER A 519 12.38 -26.98 16.81
C SER A 519 12.92 -28.34 16.38
N ARG A 520 12.38 -28.92 15.29
CA ARG A 520 12.75 -30.27 14.85
C ARG A 520 13.97 -30.32 13.92
N GLY A 521 14.34 -29.20 13.26
CA GLY A 521 15.53 -29.13 12.38
C GLY A 521 15.62 -30.13 11.21
N THR A 522 14.68 -31.06 11.03
CA THR A 522 14.72 -32.08 9.97
C THR A 522 14.00 -31.59 8.71
N PRO A 523 14.66 -31.52 7.54
CA PRO A 523 14.00 -31.16 6.30
C PRO A 523 12.98 -32.23 5.93
N THR A 524 11.88 -31.81 5.31
CA THR A 524 10.95 -32.75 4.68
C THR A 524 11.56 -33.35 3.41
N ASP A 525 11.05 -34.52 3.02
CA ASP A 525 11.41 -35.12 1.75
C ASP A 525 11.08 -34.16 0.60
N ASN A 526 12.01 -34.04 -0.35
CA ASN A 526 11.92 -33.13 -1.49
C ASN A 526 12.69 -33.73 -2.67
N SER A 527 11.96 -34.40 -3.56
CA SER A 527 12.49 -34.98 -4.79
C SER A 527 12.98 -33.95 -5.81
N HIS A 528 12.67 -32.66 -5.60
CA HIS A 528 13.06 -31.56 -6.48
C HIS A 528 14.19 -30.72 -5.91
N ARG A 529 14.80 -31.15 -4.81
CA ARG A 529 15.88 -30.40 -4.17
C ARG A 529 17.07 -30.22 -5.12
N LEU A 530 17.51 -28.97 -5.24
CA LEU A 530 18.60 -28.57 -6.12
C LEU A 530 19.97 -28.76 -5.48
N LEU A 531 20.09 -28.45 -4.18
CA LEU A 531 21.35 -28.52 -3.43
C LEU A 531 21.41 -29.76 -2.54
N ASP A 532 22.60 -30.22 -2.21
CA ASP A 532 22.81 -31.39 -1.33
C ASP A 532 22.49 -31.10 0.15
N ARG A 533 22.14 -29.85 0.49
CA ARG A 533 21.90 -29.40 1.86
C ARG A 533 20.80 -28.34 1.97
N THR A 534 20.25 -28.22 3.17
CA THR A 534 19.30 -27.19 3.63
C THR A 534 19.91 -26.35 4.75
N PHE A 535 19.34 -25.17 5.04
CA PHE A 535 19.82 -24.29 6.11
C PHE A 535 18.74 -23.98 7.14
N HIS A 536 19.02 -24.22 8.43
CA HIS A 536 18.00 -24.27 9.51
C HIS A 536 18.20 -23.23 10.62
N LYS A 537 19.01 -22.20 10.38
CA LYS A 537 19.19 -21.07 11.31
C LYS A 537 18.59 -19.81 10.71
N GLU A 538 18.56 -18.75 11.51
CA GLU A 538 18.03 -17.45 11.13
C GLU A 538 18.72 -16.96 9.85
N ASN A 539 17.92 -16.59 8.86
CA ASN A 539 18.41 -16.20 7.55
C ASN A 539 17.45 -15.29 6.80
N PHE A 540 17.98 -14.64 5.76
CA PHE A 540 17.23 -13.95 4.73
C PHE A 540 17.80 -14.30 3.36
N GLY A 541 16.98 -14.15 2.34
CA GLY A 541 17.36 -14.37 0.95
C GLY A 541 17.89 -13.12 0.28
N THR A 542 18.83 -13.29 -0.64
CA THR A 542 19.38 -12.25 -1.52
C THR A 542 19.18 -12.64 -2.98
N ILE A 543 18.95 -11.64 -3.83
CA ILE A 543 18.95 -11.76 -5.28
C ILE A 543 19.80 -10.62 -5.81
N ASP A 544 20.97 -10.98 -6.34
CA ASP A 544 21.88 -10.06 -7.00
C ASP A 544 21.76 -10.26 -8.52
N ILE A 545 21.52 -9.17 -9.26
CA ILE A 545 21.39 -9.18 -10.72
C ILE A 545 22.53 -8.38 -11.35
N ASP A 546 23.42 -9.06 -12.06
CA ASP A 546 24.50 -8.43 -12.81
C ASP A 546 24.08 -8.12 -14.25
N TRP A 547 23.69 -6.86 -14.47
CA TRP A 547 23.33 -6.33 -15.79
C TRP A 547 24.52 -5.84 -16.63
N SER A 548 25.76 -6.08 -16.21
CA SER A 548 26.96 -5.63 -16.94
C SER A 548 27.32 -6.53 -18.12
N GLN A 549 26.86 -7.79 -18.09
CA GLN A 549 27.06 -8.78 -19.14
C GLN A 549 25.93 -8.71 -20.19
N GLU A 550 26.22 -9.18 -21.41
CA GLU A 550 25.21 -9.31 -22.48
C GLU A 550 24.09 -10.28 -22.08
N ASP A 551 24.47 -11.38 -21.40
CA ASP A 551 23.56 -12.32 -20.76
C ASP A 551 23.65 -12.13 -19.23
N PRO A 552 22.70 -11.41 -18.62
CA PRO A 552 22.74 -11.10 -17.19
C PRO A 552 22.85 -12.35 -16.32
N GLU A 553 23.68 -12.27 -15.28
CA GLU A 553 23.75 -13.31 -14.26
C GLU A 553 22.86 -12.95 -13.08
N ILE A 554 22.09 -13.92 -12.60
CA ILE A 554 21.26 -13.78 -11.40
C ILE A 554 21.82 -14.75 -10.37
N GLN A 555 22.21 -14.23 -9.21
CA GLN A 555 22.63 -15.02 -8.07
C GLN A 555 21.58 -14.93 -6.97
N VAL A 556 21.04 -16.07 -6.56
CA VAL A 556 20.16 -16.18 -5.39
C VAL A 556 20.94 -16.79 -4.24
N GLY A 557 20.88 -16.18 -3.07
CA GLY A 557 21.63 -16.58 -1.88
C GLY A 557 20.79 -16.63 -0.61
N ILE A 558 21.30 -17.32 0.41
CA ILE A 558 20.77 -17.32 1.78
C ILE A 558 21.89 -16.86 2.70
N VAL A 559 21.66 -15.78 3.46
CA VAL A 559 22.64 -15.17 4.36
C VAL A 559 22.18 -15.31 5.80
N ASP A 560 23.08 -15.74 6.68
CA ASP A 560 22.81 -15.95 8.10
C ASP A 560 23.07 -14.71 8.97
N LEU A 561 22.84 -14.85 10.28
CA LEU A 561 23.12 -13.82 11.29
C LEU A 561 24.59 -13.40 11.37
N GLN A 562 25.53 -14.24 10.94
CA GLN A 562 26.96 -13.91 10.89
C GLN A 562 27.34 -13.17 9.60
N GLY A 563 26.38 -12.92 8.71
CA GLY A 563 26.63 -12.31 7.40
C GLY A 563 27.28 -13.25 6.40
N LYS A 564 27.26 -14.57 6.66
CA LYS A 564 27.85 -15.59 5.79
C LYS A 564 26.80 -16.13 4.84
N MET A 565 27.18 -16.29 3.56
CA MET A 565 26.37 -16.99 2.57
C MET A 565 26.39 -18.50 2.83
N GLN A 566 25.22 -19.07 3.07
CA GLN A 566 25.03 -20.46 3.48
C GLN A 566 24.51 -21.33 2.32
N LEU A 567 23.60 -20.80 1.52
CA LEU A 567 23.18 -21.42 0.26
C LEU A 567 23.36 -20.38 -0.86
N SER A 568 23.69 -20.84 -2.06
CA SER A 568 23.70 -20.00 -3.24
C SER A 568 23.50 -20.80 -4.52
N HIS A 569 22.93 -20.15 -5.52
CA HIS A 569 22.83 -20.66 -6.88
C HIS A 569 22.87 -19.48 -7.86
N SER A 570 23.69 -19.59 -8.90
CA SER A 570 23.75 -18.62 -9.99
C SER A 570 23.25 -19.28 -11.28
N PHE A 571 22.55 -18.50 -12.09
CA PHE A 571 22.09 -18.89 -13.43
C PHE A 571 22.06 -17.66 -14.34
N LYS A 572 22.17 -17.88 -15.64
CA LYS A 572 22.04 -16.83 -16.66
C LYS A 572 20.58 -16.58 -16.99
N LEU A 573 20.25 -15.35 -17.38
CA LEU A 573 18.90 -14.99 -17.81
C LEU A 573 18.47 -15.78 -19.06
N SER A 574 19.41 -16.09 -19.95
CA SER A 574 19.16 -16.92 -21.13
C SER A 574 18.67 -18.34 -20.78
N GLU A 575 19.02 -18.88 -19.61
CA GLU A 575 18.56 -20.20 -19.16
C GLU A 575 17.06 -20.23 -18.86
N LEU A 576 16.44 -19.08 -18.59
CA LEU A 576 15.03 -18.95 -18.26
C LEU A 576 14.17 -18.51 -19.46
N GLN A 577 14.68 -18.63 -20.68
CA GLN A 577 13.94 -18.24 -21.88
C GLN A 577 13.12 -19.40 -22.42
N VAL A 578 11.90 -19.11 -22.89
CA VAL A 578 11.14 -20.09 -23.66
C VAL A 578 11.90 -20.42 -24.94
N SER A 579 12.17 -21.71 -25.17
CA SER A 579 12.84 -22.16 -26.38
C SER A 579 11.97 -21.84 -27.59
N ARG A 580 12.56 -21.15 -28.58
CA ARG A 580 11.91 -21.01 -29.90
C ARG A 580 11.92 -22.40 -30.53
N LYS A 581 10.75 -23.03 -30.60
CA LYS A 581 10.56 -24.23 -31.43
C LYS A 581 10.65 -23.88 -32.90
#